data_AF-A0A1G5XM61-F1
#
_entry.id   AF-A0A1G5XM61-F1
#
_cell.length_a   1.000
_cell.length_b   1.000
_cell.length_c   1.000
_cell.angle_alpha   90.00
_cell.angle_beta   90.00
_cell.angle_gamma   90.00
#
_symmetry.space_group_name_H-M   'P 1'
#
loop_
_entity.id
_entity.type
_entity.pdbx_description
1 polymer ?
#
loop_
_entity_poly.entity_id
_entity_poly.type
_entity_poly.pdbx_seq_one_letter_code
_entity_poly.pdbx_strand_id
1 'polypeptide(L)'
;MSQMYGKLIVLTEESSMVGDTVTVRNLITNAVMTGTIGSNGYCEIFLPAFARYKASLNGIEDTFEMDCGETHFLDLGFRTDTWAGIKKIIDAGKAAEYISNGDRFTVELSTNETLIYEANVNTYGQGEVDFIPTYCMAVTKQHHTSNTNAGGWNNSDIRNFLNNTFILTLPEDLQAVISAKPVKATIGSQSNTLQTAEDKIWIPTEKEVFGQITYSGSAENAVNNMYPIFTDNASRVRTQGANGAAVNVWLASPNVGSGNYFCYVTASGAPNYNGASYSYGVLPCFRIAPEA
;
A
#
# COMPACT_ATOMS: atom_id res chain seq x y z
N MET A 1 -28.15 -14.02 41.65
CA MET A 1 -26.87 -14.36 41.00
C MET A 1 -26.13 -13.04 40.81
N SER A 2 -24.90 -12.92 41.32
CA SER A 2 -24.09 -11.71 41.07
C SER A 2 -23.83 -11.63 39.56
N GLN A 3 -24.07 -10.46 38.96
CA GLN A 3 -23.75 -10.25 37.56
C GLN A 3 -22.22 -10.18 37.44
N MET A 4 -21.66 -11.12 36.67
CA MET A 4 -20.22 -11.16 36.38
C MET A 4 -19.92 -10.21 35.22
N TYR A 5 -18.73 -9.59 35.26
CA TYR A 5 -18.31 -8.60 34.27
C TYR A 5 -16.92 -8.93 33.73
N GLY A 6 -16.67 -8.47 32.51
CA GLY A 6 -15.34 -8.25 31.95
C GLY A 6 -15.14 -6.79 31.59
N LYS A 7 -13.95 -6.45 31.12
CA LYS A 7 -13.55 -5.07 30.78
C LYS A 7 -13.16 -5.01 29.30
N LEU A 8 -13.83 -4.16 28.53
CA LEU A 8 -13.42 -3.78 27.18
C LEU A 8 -12.52 -2.54 27.25
N ILE A 9 -11.40 -2.56 26.54
CA ILE A 9 -10.55 -1.41 26.27
C ILE A 9 -10.56 -1.17 24.76
N VAL A 10 -11.16 -0.05 24.33
CA VAL A 10 -11.10 0.40 22.94
C VAL A 10 -9.96 1.40 22.79
N LEU A 11 -8.97 1.07 21.96
CA LEU A 11 -7.78 1.87 21.74
C LEU A 11 -7.94 2.80 20.52
N THR A 12 -7.42 4.02 20.63
CA THR A 12 -7.29 5.01 19.55
C THR A 12 -6.01 5.83 19.77
N GLU A 13 -4.99 5.70 18.91
CA GLU A 13 -3.75 6.47 19.11
C GLU A 13 -3.82 7.90 18.55
N GLU A 14 -4.93 8.26 17.92
CA GLU A 14 -5.13 9.61 17.41
C GLU A 14 -5.82 10.54 18.40
N SER A 15 -5.15 11.65 18.71
CA SER A 15 -5.73 12.75 19.49
C SER A 15 -7.00 13.33 18.86
N SER A 16 -7.19 13.14 17.55
CA SER A 16 -8.38 13.57 16.81
C SER A 16 -9.66 12.88 17.29
N MET A 17 -9.55 11.69 17.88
CA MET A 17 -10.69 10.89 18.33
C MET A 17 -11.06 11.13 19.80
N VAL A 18 -10.31 11.96 20.52
CA VAL A 18 -10.61 12.28 21.93
C VAL A 18 -11.98 12.94 22.03
N GLY A 19 -12.85 12.39 22.88
CA GLY A 19 -14.24 12.83 23.01
C GLY A 19 -15.24 12.06 22.15
N ASP A 20 -14.78 11.20 21.24
CA ASP A 20 -15.67 10.36 20.45
C ASP A 20 -16.35 9.28 21.30
N THR A 21 -17.57 8.95 20.92
CA THR A 21 -18.39 7.96 21.66
C THR A 21 -18.21 6.57 21.08
N VAL A 22 -17.71 5.66 21.91
CA VAL A 22 -17.73 4.22 21.66
C VAL A 22 -19.10 3.69 22.06
N THR A 23 -19.75 2.96 21.15
CA THR A 23 -21.03 2.28 21.42
C THR A 23 -20.82 0.78 21.41
N VAL A 24 -21.34 0.06 22.41
CA VAL A 24 -21.22 -1.39 22.53
C VAL A 24 -22.62 -1.99 22.70
N ARG A 25 -23.03 -2.84 21.76
CA ARG A 25 -24.32 -3.52 21.78
C ARG A 25 -24.14 -4.98 22.15
N ASN A 26 -24.87 -5.44 23.17
CA ASN A 26 -25.04 -6.87 23.43
C ASN A 26 -25.91 -7.49 22.32
N LEU A 27 -25.41 -8.51 21.63
CA LEU A 27 -26.08 -9.07 20.45
C LEU A 27 -27.29 -9.97 20.77
N ILE A 28 -27.50 -10.32 22.03
CA ILE A 28 -28.65 -11.13 22.48
C ILE A 28 -29.73 -10.23 23.07
N THR A 29 -29.36 -9.37 24.02
CA THR A 29 -30.31 -8.54 24.76
C THR A 29 -30.62 -7.21 24.07
N ASN A 30 -29.83 -6.82 23.06
CA ASN A 30 -29.81 -5.49 22.45
C ASN A 30 -29.52 -4.34 23.43
N ALA A 31 -29.04 -4.65 24.65
CA ALA A 31 -28.60 -3.61 25.58
C ALA A 31 -27.41 -2.84 25.00
N VAL A 32 -27.44 -1.51 25.14
CA VAL A 32 -26.39 -0.62 24.64
C VAL A 32 -25.65 -0.03 25.84
N MET A 33 -24.33 -0.12 25.79
CA MET A 33 -23.40 0.57 26.68
C MET A 33 -22.60 1.56 25.86
N THR A 34 -22.22 2.67 26.46
CA THR A 34 -21.38 3.68 25.81
C THR A 34 -20.23 4.08 26.71
N GLY A 35 -19.18 4.57 26.08
CA GLY A 35 -18.09 5.25 26.75
C GLY A 35 -17.48 6.27 25.80
N THR A 36 -16.55 7.07 26.30
CA THR A 36 -15.92 8.14 25.53
C THR A 36 -14.42 7.91 25.49
N ILE A 37 -13.80 8.14 24.33
CA ILE A 37 -12.34 8.12 24.20
C ILE A 37 -11.76 9.22 25.10
N GLY A 38 -10.97 8.82 26.09
CA GLY A 38 -10.28 9.74 26.99
C GLY A 38 -9.08 10.41 26.33
N SER A 39 -8.53 11.42 26.99
CA SER A 39 -7.30 12.12 26.55
C SER A 39 -6.06 11.23 26.50
N ASN A 40 -6.13 10.05 27.12
CA ASN A 40 -5.14 8.98 27.08
C ASN A 40 -5.26 8.07 25.84
N GLY A 41 -6.19 8.35 24.92
CA GLY A 41 -6.34 7.61 23.66
C GLY A 41 -7.07 6.26 23.82
N TYR A 42 -7.86 6.07 24.88
CA TYR A 42 -8.68 4.86 24.97
C TYR A 42 -10.00 5.10 25.70
N CYS A 43 -10.93 4.17 25.52
CA CYS A 43 -12.19 4.09 26.25
C CYS A 43 -12.26 2.76 26.99
N GLU A 44 -12.62 2.81 28.28
CA GLU A 44 -12.87 1.64 29.11
C GLU A 44 -14.36 1.45 29.36
N ILE A 45 -14.89 0.25 29.09
CA ILE A 45 -16.30 -0.10 29.31
C ILE A 45 -16.39 -1.44 30.03
N PHE A 46 -17.11 -1.50 31.15
CA PHE A 46 -17.43 -2.75 31.83
C PHE A 46 -18.65 -3.40 31.20
N LEU A 47 -18.50 -4.65 30.77
CA LEU A 47 -19.53 -5.39 30.05
C LEU A 47 -19.94 -6.64 30.84
N PRO A 48 -21.23 -6.99 30.87
CA PRO A 48 -21.65 -8.30 31.39
C PRO A 48 -20.89 -9.45 30.72
N ALA A 49 -20.43 -10.41 31.52
CA ALA A 49 -19.68 -11.56 31.03
C ALA A 49 -20.57 -12.61 30.35
N PHE A 50 -19.94 -13.54 29.65
CA PHE A 50 -20.53 -14.66 28.91
C PHE A 50 -21.54 -14.21 27.86
N ALA A 51 -21.16 -13.17 27.11
CA ALA A 51 -22.00 -12.60 26.07
C ALA A 51 -21.17 -12.13 24.87
N ARG A 52 -21.85 -12.07 23.73
CA ARG A 52 -21.29 -11.57 22.48
C ARG A 52 -21.70 -10.12 22.26
N TYR A 53 -20.74 -9.30 21.86
CA TYR A 53 -20.88 -7.86 21.73
C TYR A 53 -20.46 -7.40 20.35
N LYS A 54 -21.09 -6.32 19.88
CA LYS A 54 -20.64 -5.53 18.73
C LYS A 54 -20.29 -4.14 19.22
N ALA A 55 -19.02 -3.77 19.13
CA ALA A 55 -18.58 -2.42 19.45
C ALA A 55 -18.44 -1.60 18.16
N SER A 56 -18.70 -0.30 18.26
CA SER A 56 -18.61 0.64 17.15
C SER A 56 -18.05 1.99 17.56
N LEU A 57 -17.28 2.59 16.67
CA LEU A 57 -16.68 3.91 16.80
C LEU A 57 -16.55 4.52 15.40
N ASN A 58 -17.17 5.69 15.17
CA ASN A 58 -17.10 6.44 13.92
C ASN A 58 -17.39 5.63 12.64
N GLY A 59 -18.28 4.65 12.72
CA GLY A 59 -18.65 3.78 11.59
C GLY A 59 -17.80 2.51 11.45
N ILE A 60 -16.70 2.38 12.20
CA ILE A 60 -15.97 1.11 12.33
C ILE A 60 -16.72 0.25 13.35
N GLU A 61 -16.86 -1.05 13.06
CA GLU A 61 -17.48 -2.00 13.94
C GLU A 61 -16.66 -3.28 14.04
N ASP A 62 -16.65 -3.92 15.20
CA ASP A 62 -16.09 -5.25 15.38
C ASP A 62 -16.90 -6.04 16.42
N THR A 63 -16.84 -7.36 16.33
CA THR A 63 -17.60 -8.29 17.18
C THR A 63 -16.67 -9.18 17.97
N PHE A 64 -16.91 -9.28 19.27
CA PHE A 64 -16.12 -10.10 20.18
C PHE A 64 -17.00 -10.80 21.22
N GLU A 65 -16.45 -11.81 21.88
CA GLU A 65 -17.03 -12.46 23.05
C GLU A 65 -16.31 -11.94 24.30
N MET A 66 -17.06 -11.82 25.39
CA MET A 66 -16.52 -11.34 26.67
C MET A 66 -16.75 -12.40 27.74
N ASP A 67 -15.66 -12.85 28.37
CA ASP A 67 -15.70 -13.77 29.50
C ASP A 67 -15.58 -13.07 30.86
N CYS A 68 -15.84 -13.81 31.94
CA CYS A 68 -15.77 -13.27 33.30
C CYS A 68 -14.33 -12.93 33.71
N GLY A 69 -14.10 -11.68 34.11
CA GLY A 69 -12.79 -11.20 34.55
C GLY A 69 -11.79 -10.96 33.41
N GLU A 70 -12.21 -11.13 32.15
CA GLU A 70 -11.38 -10.84 30.99
C GLU A 70 -11.14 -9.33 30.84
N THR A 71 -9.94 -8.95 30.37
CA THR A 71 -9.73 -7.65 29.73
C THR A 71 -9.56 -7.87 28.23
N HIS A 72 -10.56 -7.44 27.46
CA HIS A 72 -10.55 -7.53 26.01
C HIS A 72 -10.04 -6.22 25.42
N PHE A 73 -9.06 -6.29 24.52
CA PHE A 73 -8.53 -5.14 23.81
C PHE A 73 -9.10 -5.13 22.40
N LEU A 74 -9.63 -3.98 22.00
CA LEU A 74 -10.20 -3.82 20.67
C LEU A 74 -9.67 -2.54 20.04
N ASP A 75 -9.16 -2.65 18.83
CA ASP A 75 -8.75 -1.51 18.03
C ASP A 75 -9.90 -1.13 17.08
N LEU A 76 -10.69 -0.13 17.44
CA LEU A 76 -11.73 0.44 16.57
C LEU A 76 -11.33 1.81 16.02
N GLY A 77 -10.09 2.22 16.28
CA GLY A 77 -9.58 3.54 15.92
C GLY A 77 -9.09 3.61 14.48
N PHE A 78 -8.98 4.84 13.99
CA PHE A 78 -8.17 5.15 12.83
C PHE A 78 -6.72 5.28 13.29
N ARG A 79 -5.85 4.40 12.80
CA ARG A 79 -4.44 4.33 13.17
C ARG A 79 -3.56 4.28 11.93
N THR A 80 -2.60 5.18 11.85
CA THR A 80 -1.64 5.26 10.74
C THR A 80 -0.32 4.54 11.04
N ASP A 81 -0.16 3.98 12.23
CA ASP A 81 1.05 3.30 12.70
C ASP A 81 0.97 1.76 12.57
N THR A 82 -0.19 1.22 12.18
CA THR A 82 -0.39 -0.22 11.90
C THR A 82 -1.06 -0.44 10.56
N TRP A 83 -0.71 -1.54 9.87
CA TRP A 83 -1.29 -1.87 8.55
C TRP A 83 -2.79 -2.15 8.60
N ALA A 84 -3.25 -2.83 9.66
CA ALA A 84 -4.67 -3.06 9.90
C ALA A 84 -5.44 -1.76 10.19
N GLY A 85 -4.82 -0.81 10.90
CA GLY A 85 -5.39 0.52 11.13
C GLY A 85 -5.51 1.33 9.83
N ILE A 86 -4.46 1.33 9.01
CA ILE A 86 -4.45 1.97 7.68
C ILE A 86 -5.54 1.38 6.79
N LYS A 87 -5.71 0.06 6.81
CA LYS A 87 -6.79 -0.61 6.07
C LYS A 87 -8.17 -0.14 6.53
N LYS A 88 -8.41 -0.03 7.84
CA LYS A 88 -9.68 0.51 8.38
C LYS A 88 -9.93 1.96 7.98
N ILE A 89 -8.90 2.81 7.97
CA ILE A 89 -9.00 4.19 7.46
C ILE A 89 -9.46 4.20 6.00
N ILE A 90 -8.83 3.35 5.18
CA ILE A 90 -9.09 3.23 3.75
C ILE A 90 -10.49 2.69 3.49
N ASP A 91 -10.91 1.62 4.20
CA ASP A 91 -12.25 1.04 4.08
C ASP A 91 -13.36 1.99 4.52
N ALA A 92 -13.09 2.84 5.50
CA ALA A 92 -14.02 3.89 5.90
C ALA A 92 -14.10 5.06 4.90
N GLY A 93 -13.32 5.04 3.82
CA GLY A 93 -13.25 6.11 2.82
C GLY A 93 -12.55 7.38 3.34
N LYS A 94 -11.76 7.28 4.41
CA LYS A 94 -11.14 8.40 5.12
C LYS A 94 -9.64 8.57 4.83
N ALA A 95 -9.10 7.86 3.83
CA ALA A 95 -7.68 7.90 3.50
C ALA A 95 -7.11 9.33 3.41
N ALA A 96 -7.79 10.24 2.71
CA ALA A 96 -7.33 11.63 2.54
C ALA A 96 -7.48 12.52 3.79
N GLU A 97 -8.19 12.08 4.83
CA GLU A 97 -8.29 12.80 6.11
C GLU A 97 -7.12 12.47 7.04
N TYR A 98 -6.59 11.24 6.96
CA TYR A 98 -5.59 10.71 7.89
C TYR A 98 -4.21 10.49 7.25
N ILE A 99 -4.14 10.36 5.92
CA ILE A 99 -2.91 10.10 5.18
C ILE A 99 -2.73 11.20 4.13
N SER A 100 -1.57 11.83 4.14
CA SER A 100 -1.15 12.82 3.15
C SER A 100 -0.22 12.21 2.10
N ASN A 101 -0.22 12.80 0.91
CA ASN A 101 0.77 12.45 -0.10
C ASN A 101 2.19 12.73 0.42
N GLY A 102 3.07 11.73 0.37
CA GLY A 102 4.43 11.80 0.90
C GLY A 102 4.60 11.36 2.35
N ASP A 103 3.51 10.99 3.06
CA ASP A 103 3.64 10.38 4.38
C ASP A 103 4.46 9.09 4.31
N ARG A 104 5.32 8.88 5.31
CA ARG A 104 6.35 7.85 5.28
C ARG A 104 6.04 6.67 6.18
N PHE A 105 6.14 5.47 5.61
CA PHE A 105 5.86 4.21 6.28
C PHE A 105 7.07 3.30 6.16
N THR A 106 7.50 2.73 7.28
CA THR A 106 8.68 1.85 7.33
C THR A 106 8.23 0.39 7.27
N VAL A 107 8.83 -0.38 6.38
CA VAL A 107 8.61 -1.82 6.24
C VAL A 107 9.92 -2.55 6.46
N GLU A 108 9.97 -3.40 7.47
CA GLU A 108 11.08 -4.32 7.68
C GLU A 108 10.79 -5.64 6.97
N LEU A 109 11.69 -6.05 6.08
CA LEU A 109 11.59 -7.31 5.36
C LEU A 109 12.20 -8.44 6.18
N SER A 110 11.77 -9.68 5.96
CA SER A 110 12.37 -10.86 6.59
C SER A 110 13.85 -11.09 6.20
N THR A 111 14.35 -10.37 5.21
CA THR A 111 15.76 -10.32 4.82
C THR A 111 16.61 -9.38 5.69
N ASN A 112 16.02 -8.68 6.65
CA ASN A 112 16.59 -7.55 7.42
C ASN A 112 16.89 -6.30 6.59
N GLU A 113 16.41 -6.25 5.34
CA GLU A 113 16.37 -5.00 4.59
C GLU A 113 15.14 -4.20 5.03
N THR A 114 15.32 -2.90 5.25
CA THR A 114 14.22 -1.97 5.52
C THR A 114 13.94 -1.16 4.26
N LEU A 115 12.66 -0.95 3.94
CA LEU A 115 12.21 -0.04 2.90
C LEU A 115 11.35 1.05 3.53
N ILE A 116 11.54 2.30 3.10
CA ILE A 116 10.69 3.44 3.50
C ILE A 116 9.83 3.82 2.30
N TYR A 117 8.52 3.79 2.48
CA TYR A 117 7.50 4.06 1.48
C TYR A 117 6.89 5.44 1.66
N GLU A 118 6.59 6.12 0.56
CA GLU A 118 5.81 7.36 0.51
C GLU A 118 4.40 7.06 -0.01
N ALA A 119 3.38 7.51 0.72
CA ALA A 119 1.97 7.33 0.35
C ALA A 119 1.55 8.26 -0.78
N ASN A 120 0.67 7.75 -1.66
CA ASN A 120 0.03 8.46 -2.75
C ASN A 120 -1.47 8.15 -2.73
N VAL A 121 -2.26 9.10 -2.24
CA VAL A 121 -3.69 8.95 -1.98
C VAL A 121 -4.48 9.32 -3.22
N ASN A 122 -5.48 8.51 -3.57
CA ASN A 122 -6.46 8.77 -4.64
C ASN A 122 -5.83 9.03 -6.03
N THR A 123 -4.82 8.25 -6.43
CA THR A 123 -4.18 8.41 -7.74
C THR A 123 -5.09 7.97 -8.90
N TYR A 124 -5.98 7.01 -8.66
CA TYR A 124 -6.83 6.34 -9.66
C TYR A 124 -8.32 6.28 -9.28
N GLY A 125 -8.68 6.57 -8.05
CA GLY A 125 -10.04 6.49 -7.52
C GLY A 125 -10.17 7.21 -6.17
N GLN A 126 -11.33 7.06 -5.52
CA GLN A 126 -11.56 7.59 -4.18
C GLN A 126 -11.36 6.46 -3.16
N GLY A 127 -10.35 6.60 -2.30
CA GLY A 127 -10.11 5.77 -1.13
C GLY A 127 -8.81 4.97 -1.17
N GLU A 128 -8.19 4.72 -2.34
CA GLU A 128 -6.96 3.95 -2.39
C GLU A 128 -5.70 4.74 -2.02
N VAL A 129 -4.71 4.03 -1.49
CA VAL A 129 -3.38 4.56 -1.21
C VAL A 129 -2.34 3.65 -1.86
N ASP A 130 -1.52 4.23 -2.74
CA ASP A 130 -0.35 3.59 -3.33
C ASP A 130 0.90 3.96 -2.56
N PHE A 131 1.70 2.95 -2.21
CA PHE A 131 2.92 3.11 -1.45
C PHE A 131 4.12 2.90 -2.38
N ILE A 132 4.98 3.92 -2.48
CA ILE A 132 6.14 3.92 -3.38
C ILE A 132 7.42 4.06 -2.56
N PRO A 133 8.41 3.16 -2.72
CA PRO A 133 9.67 3.28 -1.98
C PRO A 133 10.44 4.57 -2.30
N THR A 134 11.05 5.14 -1.28
CA THR A 134 11.96 6.31 -1.35
C THR A 134 13.34 5.97 -1.93
N TYR A 135 13.69 4.67 -1.96
CA TYR A 135 14.90 4.12 -2.57
C TYR A 135 14.61 2.73 -3.14
N CYS A 136 15.46 2.27 -4.04
CA CYS A 136 15.35 0.92 -4.60
C CYS A 136 15.78 -0.13 -3.57
N MET A 137 15.33 -1.36 -3.80
CA MET A 137 15.91 -2.53 -3.13
C MET A 137 17.44 -2.55 -3.26
N ALA A 138 18.12 -3.12 -2.28
CA ALA A 138 19.57 -3.30 -2.29
C ALA A 138 20.03 -4.19 -3.47
N VAL A 139 19.18 -5.13 -3.90
CA VAL A 139 19.43 -5.98 -5.06
C VAL A 139 18.88 -5.37 -6.34
N THR A 140 19.67 -5.43 -7.41
CA THR A 140 19.20 -5.10 -8.77
C THR A 140 18.61 -6.32 -9.46
N LYS A 141 17.72 -6.10 -10.43
CA LYS A 141 17.13 -7.16 -11.25
C LYS A 141 17.20 -6.82 -12.73
N GLN A 142 17.28 -7.86 -13.55
CA GLN A 142 16.96 -7.74 -14.97
C GLN A 142 15.45 -7.60 -15.13
N HIS A 143 15.01 -6.80 -16.10
CA HIS A 143 13.59 -6.72 -16.42
C HIS A 143 13.13 -8.02 -17.09
N HIS A 144 13.93 -8.50 -18.04
CA HIS A 144 13.86 -9.82 -18.65
C HIS A 144 15.27 -10.39 -18.77
N THR A 145 15.43 -11.68 -18.49
CA THR A 145 16.67 -12.44 -18.64
C THR A 145 17.12 -12.47 -20.09
N SER A 146 16.18 -12.64 -21.03
CA SER A 146 16.39 -12.42 -22.46
C SER A 146 16.33 -10.93 -22.81
N ASN A 147 17.17 -10.46 -23.74
CA ASN A 147 17.19 -9.07 -24.19
C ASN A 147 16.03 -8.72 -25.15
N THR A 148 14.79 -9.01 -24.74
CA THR A 148 13.54 -8.68 -25.46
C THR A 148 12.52 -8.07 -24.50
N ASN A 149 11.61 -7.25 -25.03
CA ASN A 149 10.45 -6.73 -24.32
C ASN A 149 9.12 -7.37 -24.75
N ALA A 150 9.17 -8.46 -25.52
CA ALA A 150 7.99 -9.17 -25.99
C ALA A 150 7.17 -9.71 -24.80
N GLY A 151 5.88 -9.37 -24.77
CA GLY A 151 4.98 -9.70 -23.67
C GLY A 151 5.02 -8.67 -22.52
N GLY A 152 5.85 -7.63 -22.62
CA GLY A 152 5.88 -6.48 -21.73
C GLY A 152 5.96 -6.84 -20.25
N TRP A 153 5.23 -6.10 -19.41
CA TRP A 153 5.17 -6.33 -17.97
C TRP A 153 4.71 -7.75 -17.59
N ASN A 154 3.66 -8.27 -18.24
CA ASN A 154 3.00 -9.53 -17.86
C ASN A 154 3.95 -10.73 -17.94
N ASN A 155 4.89 -10.73 -18.88
CA ASN A 155 5.88 -11.80 -19.09
C ASN A 155 7.25 -11.50 -18.46
N SER A 156 7.36 -10.46 -17.64
CA SER A 156 8.64 -10.03 -17.10
C SER A 156 9.13 -10.86 -15.92
N ASP A 157 10.44 -11.10 -15.89
CA ASP A 157 11.11 -11.83 -14.81
C ASP A 157 11.05 -11.04 -13.49
N ILE A 158 11.09 -9.71 -13.57
CA ILE A 158 10.92 -8.84 -12.41
C ILE A 158 9.52 -8.96 -11.80
N ARG A 159 8.44 -9.02 -12.61
CA ARG A 159 7.06 -9.25 -12.11
C ARG A 159 6.95 -10.58 -11.39
N ASN A 160 7.53 -11.64 -11.97
CA ASN A 160 7.56 -12.97 -11.37
C ASN A 160 8.27 -12.95 -10.01
N PHE A 161 9.45 -12.34 -9.92
CA PHE A 161 10.16 -12.16 -8.66
C PHE A 161 9.34 -11.38 -7.63
N LEU A 162 8.70 -10.28 -8.05
CA LEU A 162 7.95 -9.41 -7.13
C LEU A 162 6.74 -10.11 -6.51
N ASN A 163 5.94 -10.82 -7.33
CA ASN A 163 4.69 -11.42 -6.88
C ASN A 163 4.84 -12.85 -6.33
N ASN A 164 5.99 -13.51 -6.49
CA ASN A 164 6.22 -14.87 -5.96
C ASN A 164 7.34 -14.95 -4.92
N THR A 165 8.27 -14.01 -4.88
CA THR A 165 9.42 -14.04 -3.96
C THR A 165 9.44 -12.84 -3.03
N PHE A 166 9.41 -11.61 -3.56
CA PHE A 166 9.46 -10.40 -2.74
C PHE A 166 8.26 -10.28 -1.81
N ILE A 167 7.05 -10.58 -2.28
CA ILE A 167 5.83 -10.46 -1.46
C ILE A 167 5.91 -11.28 -0.16
N LEU A 168 6.60 -12.43 -0.19
CA LEU A 168 6.78 -13.31 0.97
C LEU A 168 7.80 -12.76 1.99
N THR A 169 8.54 -11.70 1.62
CA THR A 169 9.46 -11.02 2.52
C THR A 169 8.80 -9.90 3.32
N LEU A 170 7.59 -9.49 2.94
CA LEU A 170 6.84 -8.46 3.66
C LEU A 170 6.30 -9.02 4.99
N PRO A 171 6.10 -8.18 6.02
CA PRO A 171 5.39 -8.56 7.23
C PRO A 171 4.01 -9.18 6.95
N GLU A 172 3.60 -10.18 7.73
CA GLU A 172 2.32 -10.90 7.53
C GLU A 172 1.10 -9.98 7.62
N ASP A 173 1.13 -9.01 8.55
CA ASP A 173 0.07 -8.01 8.74
C ASP A 173 -0.06 -7.06 7.54
N LEU A 174 1.05 -6.67 6.90
CA LEU A 174 1.06 -5.94 5.63
C LEU A 174 0.54 -6.83 4.48
N GLN A 175 1.01 -8.06 4.36
CA GLN A 175 0.55 -8.99 3.31
C GLN A 175 -0.98 -9.19 3.32
N ALA A 176 -1.58 -9.19 4.52
CA ALA A 176 -3.01 -9.37 4.72
C ALA A 176 -3.86 -8.20 4.18
N VAL A 177 -3.31 -6.99 4.11
CA VAL A 177 -4.06 -5.78 3.70
C VAL A 177 -3.78 -5.31 2.28
N ILE A 178 -2.77 -5.86 1.61
CA ILE A 178 -2.43 -5.48 0.22
C ILE A 178 -3.53 -5.92 -0.75
N SER A 179 -4.02 -4.96 -1.51
CA SER A 179 -4.96 -5.14 -2.61
C SER A 179 -4.23 -5.33 -3.95
N ALA A 180 -4.83 -6.08 -4.86
CA ALA A 180 -4.35 -6.14 -6.23
C ALA A 180 -4.62 -4.82 -6.96
N LYS A 181 -3.72 -4.44 -7.87
CA LYS A 181 -3.86 -3.28 -8.75
C LYS A 181 -3.82 -3.75 -10.22
N PRO A 182 -4.68 -3.19 -11.10
CA PRO A 182 -4.53 -3.36 -12.54
C PRO A 182 -3.31 -2.57 -13.03
N VAL A 183 -2.20 -3.25 -13.30
CA VAL A 183 -1.02 -2.67 -13.95
C VAL A 183 -1.25 -2.65 -15.46
N LYS A 184 -1.34 -1.45 -16.04
CA LYS A 184 -1.63 -1.25 -17.47
C LYS A 184 -0.40 -0.74 -18.21
N ALA A 185 0.20 -1.60 -19.03
CA ALA A 185 1.34 -1.28 -19.87
C ALA A 185 1.15 -1.85 -21.28
N THR A 186 1.95 -1.41 -22.24
CA THR A 186 1.94 -2.03 -23.58
C THR A 186 2.52 -3.45 -23.57
N ILE A 187 2.20 -4.24 -24.59
CA ILE A 187 2.70 -5.62 -24.76
C ILE A 187 4.17 -5.69 -25.23
N GLY A 188 4.81 -4.56 -25.50
CA GLY A 188 6.13 -4.48 -26.09
C GLY A 188 6.15 -4.84 -27.57
N SER A 189 7.32 -5.22 -28.09
CA SER A 189 7.55 -5.54 -29.51
C SER A 189 7.10 -4.43 -30.47
N GLN A 190 7.37 -3.17 -30.12
CA GLN A 190 6.96 -1.97 -30.89
C GLN A 190 5.43 -1.85 -31.08
N SER A 191 4.64 -2.48 -30.21
CA SER A 191 3.19 -2.41 -30.23
C SER A 191 2.65 -1.35 -29.27
N ASN A 192 1.56 -0.69 -29.67
CA ASN A 192 0.77 0.17 -28.79
C ASN A 192 -0.39 -0.58 -28.11
N THR A 193 -0.53 -1.88 -28.32
CA THR A 193 -1.57 -2.69 -27.67
C THR A 193 -1.32 -2.74 -26.17
N LEU A 194 -2.33 -2.35 -25.38
CA LEU A 194 -2.30 -2.47 -23.93
C LEU A 194 -2.55 -3.92 -23.49
N GLN A 195 -1.94 -4.26 -22.37
CA GLN A 195 -2.28 -5.41 -21.54
C GLN A 195 -2.56 -4.94 -20.13
N THR A 196 -3.17 -5.81 -19.34
CA THR A 196 -3.42 -5.58 -17.92
C THR A 196 -2.99 -6.83 -17.16
N ALA A 197 -2.36 -6.62 -16.00
CA ALA A 197 -2.11 -7.64 -15.00
C ALA A 197 -2.68 -7.18 -13.67
N GLU A 198 -3.34 -8.08 -12.94
CA GLU A 198 -3.75 -7.85 -11.56
C GLU A 198 -2.61 -8.30 -10.65
N ASP A 199 -1.84 -7.36 -10.13
CA ASP A 199 -0.65 -7.65 -9.33
C ASP A 199 -0.75 -7.00 -7.94
N LYS A 200 -0.25 -7.70 -6.92
CA LYS A 200 -0.14 -7.14 -5.55
C LYS A 200 1.09 -6.25 -5.41
N ILE A 201 2.18 -6.62 -6.09
CA ILE A 201 3.43 -5.86 -6.11
C ILE A 201 3.79 -5.52 -7.55
N TRP A 202 4.08 -4.24 -7.82
CA TRP A 202 4.45 -3.77 -9.17
C TRP A 202 5.61 -2.78 -9.11
N ILE A 203 6.10 -2.37 -10.28
CA ILE A 203 6.96 -1.18 -10.44
C ILE A 203 6.21 -0.13 -11.26
N PRO A 204 6.41 1.18 -11.05
CA PRO A 204 5.67 2.22 -11.75
C PRO A 204 5.85 2.17 -13.28
N THR A 205 4.86 2.68 -14.01
CA THR A 205 4.93 2.96 -15.45
C THR A 205 5.58 4.31 -15.73
N GLU A 206 5.98 4.56 -16.98
CA GLU A 206 6.54 5.87 -17.39
C GLU A 206 5.56 7.01 -17.10
N LYS A 207 4.28 6.82 -17.43
CA LYS A 207 3.23 7.82 -17.18
C LYS A 207 3.06 8.11 -15.69
N GLU A 208 3.15 7.09 -14.84
CA GLU A 208 3.04 7.23 -13.39
C GLU A 208 4.18 8.05 -12.77
N VAL A 209 5.37 7.99 -13.36
CA VAL A 209 6.55 8.72 -12.85
C VAL A 209 6.70 10.11 -13.45
N PHE A 210 6.43 10.24 -14.74
CA PHE A 210 6.74 11.45 -15.50
C PHE A 210 5.52 12.32 -15.82
N GLY A 211 4.31 11.79 -15.64
CA GLY A 211 3.06 12.45 -16.01
C GLY A 211 2.83 12.59 -17.51
N GLN A 212 3.74 12.06 -18.33
CA GLN A 212 3.67 11.99 -19.78
C GLN A 212 4.52 10.82 -20.29
N ILE A 213 4.35 10.49 -21.56
CA ILE A 213 5.11 9.44 -22.24
C ILE A 213 6.20 10.08 -23.09
N THR A 214 7.45 9.61 -22.91
CA THR A 214 8.59 9.96 -23.77
C THR A 214 8.97 8.78 -24.66
N TYR A 215 8.90 7.55 -24.12
CA TYR A 215 9.46 6.37 -24.78
C TYR A 215 8.52 5.17 -24.87
N SER A 216 7.50 5.08 -24.01
CA SER A 216 6.53 3.98 -24.05
C SER A 216 5.45 4.17 -25.11
N GLY A 217 4.57 3.17 -25.24
CA GLY A 217 3.46 3.25 -26.17
C GLY A 217 2.42 4.29 -25.74
N SER A 218 1.91 5.05 -26.70
CA SER A 218 0.99 6.17 -26.46
C SER A 218 -0.31 5.77 -25.78
N ALA A 219 -0.73 4.51 -25.91
CA ALA A 219 -1.91 3.98 -25.25
C ALA A 219 -1.83 4.01 -23.71
N GLU A 220 -0.62 3.96 -23.13
CA GLU A 220 -0.42 4.07 -21.67
C GLU A 220 -0.81 5.45 -21.13
N ASN A 221 -0.72 6.50 -21.96
CA ASN A 221 -0.99 7.87 -21.54
C ASN A 221 -2.45 8.10 -21.12
N ALA A 222 -3.39 7.30 -21.64
CA ALA A 222 -4.82 7.43 -21.40
C ALA A 222 -5.33 6.63 -20.19
N VAL A 223 -4.50 5.74 -19.62
CA VAL A 223 -4.93 4.77 -18.60
C VAL A 223 -4.16 4.87 -17.29
N ASN A 224 -3.05 5.63 -17.27
CA ASN A 224 -2.18 5.81 -16.13
C ASN A 224 -2.13 7.28 -15.68
N ASN A 225 -2.01 7.52 -14.36
CA ASN A 225 -1.96 8.85 -13.75
C ASN A 225 -0.63 9.06 -13.02
N MET A 226 -0.10 10.29 -13.04
CA MET A 226 1.13 10.59 -12.32
C MET A 226 0.93 10.51 -10.81
N TYR A 227 1.90 9.92 -10.11
CA TYR A 227 1.91 9.94 -8.65
C TYR A 227 2.28 11.34 -8.13
N PRO A 228 1.53 11.91 -7.16
CA PRO A 228 1.77 13.25 -6.62
C PRO A 228 3.18 13.48 -6.07
N ILE A 229 3.86 12.45 -5.58
CA ILE A 229 5.22 12.57 -5.05
C ILE A 229 6.28 12.90 -6.13
N PHE A 230 5.99 12.66 -7.42
CA PHE A 230 6.94 12.91 -8.51
C PHE A 230 6.77 14.31 -9.11
N THR A 231 7.28 15.33 -8.42
CA THR A 231 7.14 16.74 -8.80
C THR A 231 8.18 17.21 -9.82
N ASP A 232 9.41 16.68 -9.75
CA ASP A 232 10.55 17.07 -10.59
C ASP A 232 11.57 15.93 -10.74
N ASN A 233 12.69 16.18 -11.42
CA ASN A 233 13.74 15.18 -11.57
C ASN A 233 14.34 14.73 -10.22
N ALA A 234 14.53 15.64 -9.26
CA ALA A 234 15.10 15.30 -7.96
C ALA A 234 14.19 14.35 -7.18
N SER A 235 12.88 14.57 -7.24
CA SER A 235 11.87 13.69 -6.63
C SER A 235 11.83 12.27 -7.24
N ARG A 236 12.37 12.08 -8.44
CA ARG A 236 12.42 10.79 -9.16
C ARG A 236 13.73 10.04 -8.96
N VAL A 237 14.78 10.70 -8.50
CA VAL A 237 16.05 10.04 -8.18
C VAL A 237 15.82 9.02 -7.08
N ARG A 238 16.44 7.85 -7.23
CA ARG A 238 16.45 6.80 -6.20
C ARG A 238 17.86 6.30 -6.01
N THR A 239 18.18 5.92 -4.78
CA THR A 239 19.43 5.26 -4.42
C THR A 239 19.25 3.74 -4.40
N GLN A 240 20.35 3.00 -4.53
CA GLN A 240 20.35 1.56 -4.26
C GLN A 240 20.41 1.31 -2.76
N GLY A 241 19.31 0.84 -2.17
CA GLY A 241 19.15 0.80 -0.72
C GLY A 241 19.17 2.20 -0.08
N ALA A 242 19.04 2.24 1.24
CA ALA A 242 18.87 3.48 2.00
C ALA A 242 20.06 4.46 1.90
N ASN A 243 21.28 3.95 1.76
CA ASN A 243 22.53 4.75 1.81
C ASN A 243 23.41 4.60 0.55
N GLY A 244 22.88 4.03 -0.53
CA GLY A 244 23.65 3.81 -1.75
C GLY A 244 23.76 5.04 -2.65
N ALA A 245 24.48 4.87 -3.76
CA ALA A 245 24.52 5.87 -4.82
C ALA A 245 23.19 5.93 -5.59
N ALA A 246 22.94 7.05 -6.27
CA ALA A 246 21.85 7.17 -7.21
C ALA A 246 21.99 6.14 -8.34
N VAL A 247 20.89 5.48 -8.69
CA VAL A 247 20.85 4.40 -9.68
C VAL A 247 19.77 4.60 -10.73
N ASN A 248 19.92 3.91 -11.84
CA ASN A 248 18.86 3.75 -12.82
C ASN A 248 17.78 2.82 -12.26
N VAL A 249 16.50 3.11 -12.53
CA VAL A 249 15.35 2.41 -11.96
C VAL A 249 14.41 1.93 -13.04
N TRP A 250 14.11 0.63 -13.06
CA TRP A 250 13.19 0.07 -14.05
C TRP A 250 11.76 0.62 -13.92
N LEU A 251 11.10 0.75 -15.07
CA LEU A 251 9.67 1.00 -15.18
C LEU A 251 8.99 -0.17 -15.90
N ALA A 252 7.69 -0.38 -15.63
CA ALA A 252 6.92 -1.47 -16.22
C ALA A 252 6.67 -1.29 -17.73
N SER A 253 6.93 -0.09 -18.25
CA SER A 253 6.61 0.33 -19.62
C SER A 253 7.68 -0.12 -20.64
N PRO A 254 7.33 -0.97 -21.63
CA PRO A 254 8.19 -1.23 -22.77
C PRO A 254 8.47 0.02 -23.60
N ASN A 255 9.62 0.09 -24.25
CA ASN A 255 9.92 1.10 -25.26
C ASN A 255 9.14 0.81 -26.57
N VAL A 256 8.52 1.82 -27.17
CA VAL A 256 7.74 1.67 -28.39
C VAL A 256 8.58 1.60 -29.67
N GLY A 257 9.82 2.11 -29.64
CA GLY A 257 10.73 2.16 -30.79
C GLY A 257 11.64 0.94 -30.93
N SER A 258 11.59 -0.02 -30.01
CA SER A 258 12.48 -1.18 -29.98
C SER A 258 11.81 -2.39 -29.35
N GLY A 259 12.09 -3.59 -29.89
CA GLY A 259 11.65 -4.86 -29.33
C GLY A 259 12.50 -5.39 -28.16
N ASN A 260 13.52 -4.62 -27.74
CA ASN A 260 14.50 -5.07 -26.75
C ASN A 260 14.53 -4.24 -25.47
N TYR A 261 13.87 -3.08 -25.46
CA TYR A 261 14.10 -2.05 -24.44
C TYR A 261 12.89 -1.83 -23.53
N PHE A 262 13.17 -1.53 -22.27
CA PHE A 262 12.21 -1.01 -21.29
C PHE A 262 12.59 0.41 -20.89
N CYS A 263 11.57 1.18 -20.52
CA CYS A 263 11.75 2.51 -19.96
C CYS A 263 12.33 2.40 -18.55
N TYR A 264 13.11 3.40 -18.16
CA TYR A 264 13.70 3.50 -16.83
C TYR A 264 13.89 4.97 -16.45
N VAL A 265 14.03 5.24 -15.16
CA VAL A 265 14.42 6.56 -14.62
C VAL A 265 15.93 6.57 -14.45
N THR A 266 16.63 7.56 -15.03
CA THR A 266 18.09 7.68 -14.84
C THR A 266 18.45 8.03 -13.39
N ALA A 267 19.71 7.82 -13.01
CA ALA A 267 20.26 8.31 -11.75
C ALA A 267 20.17 9.85 -11.57
N SER A 268 19.81 10.60 -12.62
CA SER A 268 19.52 12.04 -12.59
C SER A 268 18.03 12.39 -12.63
N GLY A 269 17.15 11.40 -12.58
CA GLY A 269 15.69 11.58 -12.54
C GLY A 269 15.02 11.81 -13.90
N ALA A 270 15.73 11.61 -15.01
CA ALA A 270 15.22 11.79 -16.37
C ALA A 270 14.65 10.49 -16.94
N PRO A 271 13.70 10.54 -17.90
CA PRO A 271 13.24 9.35 -18.60
C PRO A 271 14.35 8.84 -19.54
N ASN A 272 14.49 7.52 -19.67
CA ASN A 272 15.37 6.88 -20.64
C ASN A 272 14.91 5.43 -20.90
N TYR A 273 15.61 4.68 -21.74
CA TYR A 273 15.34 3.28 -22.05
C TYR A 273 16.63 2.47 -22.23
N ASN A 274 16.61 1.18 -21.91
CA ASN A 274 17.75 0.29 -22.19
C ASN A 274 17.31 -1.17 -22.36
N GLY A 275 18.25 -2.02 -22.77
CA GLY A 275 18.12 -3.48 -22.88
C GLY A 275 17.48 -4.11 -21.66
N ALA A 276 16.43 -4.91 -21.88
CA ALA A 276 15.71 -5.60 -20.81
C ALA A 276 16.61 -6.50 -19.95
N SER A 277 17.74 -6.95 -20.52
CA SER A 277 18.75 -7.80 -19.90
C SER A 277 19.74 -7.07 -18.99
N TYR A 278 19.71 -5.73 -18.91
CA TYR A 278 20.52 -5.00 -17.92
C TYR A 278 19.93 -5.15 -16.52
N SER A 279 20.78 -5.13 -15.49
CA SER A 279 20.33 -5.12 -14.09
C SER A 279 20.26 -3.69 -13.56
N TYR A 280 19.07 -3.27 -13.12
CA TYR A 280 18.82 -1.94 -12.52
C TYR A 280 18.03 -2.03 -11.23
N GLY A 281 17.87 -0.88 -10.57
CA GLY A 281 17.12 -0.74 -9.32
C GLY A 281 15.64 -1.09 -9.50
N VAL A 282 15.05 -1.62 -8.44
CA VAL A 282 13.66 -2.07 -8.37
C VAL A 282 12.93 -1.29 -7.29
N LEU A 283 11.75 -0.74 -7.63
CA LEU A 283 10.84 -0.06 -6.71
C LEU A 283 9.59 -0.94 -6.50
N PRO A 284 9.58 -1.86 -5.52
CA PRO A 284 8.41 -2.70 -5.26
C PRO A 284 7.30 -1.86 -4.61
N CYS A 285 6.35 -1.39 -5.41
CA CYS A 285 5.16 -0.67 -4.98
C CYS A 285 4.04 -1.63 -4.54
N PHE A 286 3.17 -1.18 -3.63
CA PHE A 286 1.96 -1.90 -3.25
C PHE A 286 0.79 -0.94 -3.02
N ARG A 287 -0.44 -1.46 -3.03
CA ARG A 287 -1.69 -0.72 -2.83
C ARG A 287 -2.43 -1.25 -1.63
N ILE A 288 -3.07 -0.36 -0.88
CA ILE A 288 -4.21 -0.70 -0.03
C ILE A 288 -5.41 0.05 -0.59
N ALA A 289 -6.50 -0.68 -0.84
CA ALA A 289 -7.74 -0.14 -1.38
C ALA A 289 -8.94 -0.58 -0.52
N PRO A 290 -10.08 0.13 -0.62
CA PRO A 290 -11.32 -0.32 -0.01
C PRO A 290 -11.67 -1.74 -0.47
N GLU A 291 -12.28 -2.54 0.40
CA GLU A 291 -12.89 -3.81 -0.05
C GLU A 291 -13.93 -3.54 -1.16
N ALA A 292 -13.95 -4.41 -2.17
CA ALA A 292 -14.85 -4.32 -3.31
C ALA A 292 -16.26 -4.84 -2.99
#